data_AF-A0A522W2G3-F1
#
_entry.id   AF-A0A522W2G3-F1
#
_cell.length_a   1.000
_cell.length_b   1.000
_cell.length_c   1.000
_cell.angle_alpha   90.00
_cell.angle_beta   90.00
_cell.angle_gamma   90.00
#
_symmetry.space_group_name_H-M   'P 1'
#
loop_
_entity.id
_entity.type
_entity.pdbx_description
1 polymer ?
#
loop_
_entity_poly.entity_id
_entity_poly.type
_entity_poly.pdbx_seq_one_letter_code
_entity_poly.pdbx_strand_id
1 'polypeptide(L)'
;AAVVSMPSWELFDRQPQAYRDGVLGAVGHRVAVEALSTFGWERYVGAPGAIVGMQGFGASAPADQLYRHFGITAEAVAAKAKQFATK
;
A
#
# COMPACT_ATOMS: atom_id res chain seq x y z
N ALA A 1 3.81 -13.13 -4.42
CA ALA A 1 3.83 -11.73 -3.93
C ALA A 1 4.83 -11.64 -2.79
N ALA A 2 5.53 -10.52 -2.65
CA ALA A 2 6.37 -10.22 -1.48
C ALA A 2 5.65 -9.22 -0.58
N VAL A 3 5.90 -9.27 0.73
CA VAL A 3 5.40 -8.29 1.70
C VAL A 3 6.58 -7.48 2.20
N VAL A 4 6.47 -6.15 2.10
CA VAL A 4 7.45 -5.20 2.63
C VAL A 4 6.83 -4.46 3.78
N SER A 5 7.42 -4.57 4.97
CA SER A 5 7.08 -3.73 6.11
C SER A 5 7.93 -2.46 6.05
N MET A 6 7.28 -1.29 6.04
CA MET A 6 7.94 0.02 5.97
C MET A 6 7.55 0.88 7.19
N PRO A 7 8.12 0.62 8.38
CA PRO A 7 7.72 1.30 9.62
C PRO A 7 8.11 2.79 9.68
N SER A 8 9.06 3.23 8.86
CA SER A 8 9.46 4.63 8.76
C SER A 8 9.89 4.96 7.33
N TRP A 9 9.12 5.83 6.66
CA TRP A 9 9.48 6.35 5.34
C TRP A 9 10.78 7.14 5.40
N GLU A 10 10.95 7.97 6.44
CA GLU A 10 12.14 8.82 6.62
C GLU A 10 13.43 7.99 6.66
N LEU A 11 13.46 6.93 7.46
CA LEU A 11 14.63 6.07 7.55
C LEU A 11 14.84 5.26 6.28
N PHE A 12 13.77 4.81 5.62
CA PHE A 12 13.85 4.08 4.36
C PHE A 12 14.39 4.97 3.22
N ASP A 13 13.96 6.22 3.14
CA ASP A 13 14.39 7.17 2.12
C ASP A 13 15.84 7.64 2.30
N ARG A 14 16.38 7.57 3.51
CA ARG A 14 17.81 7.79 3.78
C ARG A 14 18.70 6.63 3.33
N GLN A 15 18.13 5.47 3.00
CA GLN A 15 18.92 4.33 2.54
C GLN A 15 19.44 4.56 1.11
N PRO A 16 20.61 4.01 0.76
CA PRO A 16 21.12 4.07 -0.61
C PRO A 16 20.11 3.52 -1.63
N GLN A 17 20.10 4.08 -2.84
CA GLN A 17 19.17 3.67 -3.90
C GLN A 17 19.21 2.15 -4.15
N ALA A 18 20.40 1.55 -4.19
CA ALA A 18 20.57 0.11 -4.37
C ALA A 18 19.85 -0.73 -3.30
N TYR A 19 19.79 -0.26 -2.05
CA TYR A 19 19.03 -0.94 -0.98
C TYR A 19 17.52 -0.80 -1.22
N ARG A 20 17.06 0.40 -1.55
CA ARG A 20 15.63 0.67 -1.82
C ARG A 20 15.12 -0.15 -3.01
N ASP A 21 15.92 -0.24 -4.08
CA ASP A 21 15.64 -1.08 -5.25
C ASP A 21 15.70 -2.58 -4.92
N GLY A 22 16.57 -2.99 -4.02
CA GLY A 22 16.61 -4.37 -3.52
C GLY A 22 15.36 -4.77 -2.73
N VAL A 23 14.79 -3.83 -1.96
CA VAL A 23 13.58 -4.06 -1.15
C VAL A 23 12.31 -3.96 -1.99
N LEU A 24 12.17 -2.91 -2.80
CA LEU A 24 10.94 -2.63 -3.56
C LEU A 24 10.96 -3.22 -4.98
N GLY A 25 12.09 -3.76 -5.43
CA GLY A 25 12.35 -4.03 -6.85
C GLY A 25 12.62 -2.74 -7.62
N ALA A 26 13.49 -2.76 -8.64
CA ALA A 26 13.74 -1.57 -9.46
C ALA A 26 12.52 -1.18 -10.33
N VAL A 27 11.72 -2.15 -10.75
CA VAL A 27 10.53 -1.97 -11.59
C VAL A 27 9.42 -2.88 -11.09
N GLY A 28 8.16 -2.43 -11.16
CA GLY A 28 7.00 -3.27 -10.91
C GLY A 28 5.80 -2.50 -10.38
N HIS A 29 4.68 -3.21 -10.29
CA HIS A 29 3.45 -2.72 -9.68
C HIS A 29 3.40 -3.16 -8.22
N ARG A 30 3.06 -2.24 -7.33
CA ARG A 30 2.94 -2.52 -5.90
C ARG A 30 1.58 -2.06 -5.40
N VAL A 31 1.16 -2.65 -4.28
CA VAL A 31 -0.04 -2.25 -3.55
C VAL A 31 0.40 -1.78 -2.16
N ALA A 32 0.25 -0.48 -1.88
CA ALA A 32 0.43 0.04 -0.53
C ALA A 32 -0.85 -0.18 0.30
N VAL A 33 -0.69 -0.46 1.59
CA VAL A 33 -1.80 -0.76 2.50
C VAL A 33 -1.56 -0.03 3.83
N GLU A 34 -2.42 0.93 4.16
CA GLU A 34 -2.35 1.68 5.41
C GLU A 34 -3.74 2.15 5.84
N ALA A 35 -4.08 1.99 7.13
CA ALA A 35 -5.35 2.45 7.69
C ALA A 35 -5.34 3.96 7.99
N LEU A 36 -5.05 4.76 6.97
CA LEU A 36 -5.03 6.23 7.00
C LEU A 36 -5.20 6.80 5.57
N SER A 37 -4.89 8.08 5.39
CA SER A 37 -4.84 8.75 4.10
C SER A 37 -3.92 8.01 3.13
N THR A 38 -4.33 7.94 1.86
CA THR A 38 -3.51 7.37 0.79
C THR A 38 -2.40 8.32 0.32
N PHE A 39 -2.41 9.57 0.78
CA PHE A 39 -1.48 10.61 0.35
C PHE A 39 -0.03 10.25 0.67
N GLY A 40 0.86 10.40 -0.33
CA GLY A 40 2.29 10.14 -0.21
C GLY A 40 2.69 8.73 -0.67
N TRP A 41 1.79 7.74 -0.58
CA TRP A 41 2.09 6.36 -1.01
C TRP A 41 2.34 6.24 -2.52
N GLU A 42 1.87 7.20 -3.34
CA GLU A 42 2.15 7.27 -4.77
C GLU A 42 3.66 7.25 -5.08
N ARG A 43 4.50 7.71 -4.14
CA ARG A 43 5.96 7.73 -4.25
C ARG A 43 6.57 6.32 -4.33
N TYR A 44 5.90 5.33 -3.74
CA TYR A 44 6.45 3.98 -3.59
C TYR A 44 5.75 2.93 -4.44
N VAL A 45 4.53 3.17 -4.92
CA VAL A 45 3.72 2.11 -5.55
C VAL A 45 4.02 1.85 -7.04
N GLY A 46 4.80 2.72 -7.68
CA GLY A 46 5.12 2.62 -9.11
C GLY A 46 3.97 3.10 -10.02
N ALA A 47 4.15 3.00 -11.34
CA ALA A 47 3.18 3.47 -12.33
C ALA A 47 2.81 2.37 -13.36
N PRO A 48 1.54 1.92 -13.43
CA PRO A 48 0.48 2.17 -12.45
C PRO A 48 0.75 1.48 -11.10
N GLY A 49 0.32 2.10 -10.01
CA GLY A 49 0.37 1.53 -8.66
C GLY A 49 -0.99 1.65 -7.98
N ALA A 50 -1.23 0.87 -6.92
CA ALA A 50 -2.48 0.89 -6.18
C ALA A 50 -2.25 1.13 -4.69
N ILE A 51 -3.24 1.73 -4.03
CA ILE A 51 -3.19 2.04 -2.60
C ILE A 51 -4.53 1.62 -1.99
N VAL A 52 -4.48 0.94 -0.84
CA VAL A 52 -5.61 0.61 0.02
C VAL A 52 -5.47 1.42 1.31
N GLY A 53 -6.41 2.31 1.55
CA GLY A 53 -6.48 3.14 2.75
C GLY A 53 -7.84 3.82 2.90
N MET A 54 -7.94 4.79 3.80
CA MET A 54 -9.19 5.45 4.17
C MET A 54 -9.52 6.65 3.27
N GLN A 55 -10.78 6.80 2.86
CA GLN A 55 -11.28 7.92 2.04
C GLN A 55 -12.06 8.99 2.86
N GLY A 56 -11.70 9.18 4.13
CA GLY A 56 -12.38 10.13 5.02
C GLY A 56 -11.91 9.98 6.46
N PHE A 57 -12.56 10.70 7.39
CA PHE A 57 -12.14 10.75 8.79
C PHE A 57 -12.25 9.40 9.52
N GLY A 58 -13.47 8.84 9.60
CA GLY A 58 -13.74 7.68 10.45
C GLY A 58 -15.24 7.53 10.69
N ALA A 59 -15.61 6.52 11.49
CA ALA A 59 -16.98 6.32 11.96
C ALA A 59 -16.97 5.61 13.32
N SER A 60 -18.09 5.67 14.05
CA SER A 60 -18.26 4.97 15.32
C SER A 60 -18.82 3.57 15.09
N ALA A 61 -17.96 2.55 15.15
CA ALA A 61 -18.34 1.14 15.06
C ALA A 61 -17.18 0.25 15.56
N PRO A 62 -17.41 -1.06 15.79
CA PRO A 62 -16.33 -2.01 16.02
C PRO A 62 -15.30 -2.02 14.89
N ALA A 63 -14.03 -2.24 15.22
CA ALA A 63 -12.93 -2.15 14.27
C ALA A 63 -13.13 -3.03 13.03
N ASP A 64 -13.56 -4.28 13.20
CA ASP A 64 -13.77 -5.21 12.09
C ASP A 64 -14.84 -4.71 11.09
N GLN A 65 -15.86 -4.01 11.57
CA GLN A 65 -16.84 -3.35 10.71
C GLN A 65 -16.23 -2.14 9.99
N LEU A 66 -15.38 -1.35 10.66
CA LEU A 66 -14.69 -0.21 10.05
C LEU A 66 -13.70 -0.65 8.98
N TYR A 67 -12.89 -1.69 9.22
CA TYR A 67 -11.98 -2.25 8.21
C TYR A 67 -12.73 -2.71 6.95
N ARG A 68 -13.89 -3.35 7.11
CA ARG A 68 -14.77 -3.71 5.98
C ARG A 68 -15.36 -2.47 5.29
N HIS A 69 -15.85 -1.50 6.06
CA HIS A 69 -16.43 -0.26 5.54
C HIS A 69 -15.43 0.54 4.69
N PHE A 70 -14.18 0.68 5.15
CA PHE A 70 -13.11 1.37 4.42
C PHE A 70 -12.42 0.49 3.36
N GLY A 71 -12.86 -0.76 3.18
CA GLY A 71 -12.28 -1.67 2.19
C GLY A 71 -10.85 -2.10 2.50
N ILE A 72 -10.39 -1.98 3.75
CA ILE A 72 -9.05 -2.42 4.19
C ILE A 72 -9.16 -3.91 4.54
N THR A 73 -9.21 -4.73 3.49
CA THR A 73 -9.45 -6.18 3.58
C THR A 73 -8.48 -6.94 2.69
N ALA A 74 -8.22 -8.20 3.02
CA ALA A 74 -7.33 -9.05 2.22
C ALA A 74 -7.87 -9.22 0.79
N GLU A 75 -9.19 -9.32 0.65
CA GLU A 75 -9.89 -9.43 -0.63
C GLU A 75 -9.69 -8.20 -1.50
N ALA A 76 -9.83 -7.00 -0.92
CA ALA A 76 -9.58 -5.74 -1.64
C ALA A 76 -8.12 -5.61 -2.08
N VAL A 77 -7.16 -5.96 -1.21
CA VAL A 77 -5.73 -5.95 -1.56
C VAL A 77 -5.45 -6.91 -2.72
N ALA A 78 -5.96 -8.14 -2.63
CA ALA A 78 -5.79 -9.15 -3.68
C ALA A 78 -6.46 -8.72 -4.99
N ALA A 79 -7.65 -8.11 -4.94
CA ALA A 79 -8.34 -7.59 -6.11
C ALA A 79 -7.53 -6.50 -6.81
N LYS A 80 -6.95 -5.55 -6.06
CA LYS A 80 -6.04 -4.52 -6.61
C LYS A 80 -4.80 -5.14 -7.24
N ALA A 81 -4.15 -6.09 -6.57
CA ALA A 81 -2.97 -6.76 -7.10
C ALA A 81 -3.25 -7.50 -8.42
N LYS A 82 -4.41 -8.16 -8.54
CA LYS A 82 -4.82 -8.88 -9.76
C LYS A 82 -4.99 -7.97 -10.98
N GLN A 83 -5.28 -6.68 -10.79
CA GLN A 83 -5.39 -5.72 -11.91
C GLN A 83 -4.08 -5.61 -12.71
N PHE A 84 -2.94 -5.92 -12.08
CA PHE A 84 -1.62 -5.87 -12.70
C PHE A 84 -1.18 -7.20 -13.32
N ALA A 85 -1.79 -8.31 -12.91
CA ALA A 85 -1.45 -9.65 -13.40
C ALA A 85 -2.17 -10.01 -14.72
N THR A 86 -3.13 -9.19 -15.15
CA THR A 86 -4.01 -9.49 -16.30
C THR A 86 -3.71 -8.62 -17.52
N LYS A 87 -2.48 -8.09 -17.62
CA LYS A 87 -1.96 -7.40 -18.81
C LYS A 87 -0.76 -8.15 -19.38
#